data_AF-A0A2Z5UNJ1-F1
#
_entry.id   AF-A0A2Z5UNJ1-F1
#
_cell.length_a   1.000
_cell.length_b   1.000
_cell.length_c   1.000
_cell.angle_alpha   90.00
_cell.angle_beta   90.00
_cell.angle_gamma   90.00
#
_symmetry.space_group_name_H-M   'P 1'
#
loop_
_entity.id
_entity.type
_entity.pdbx_description
1 polymer ?
#
loop_
_entity_poly.entity_id
_entity_poly.type
_entity_poly.pdbx_seq_one_letter_code
_entity_poly.pdbx_strand_id
1 'polypeptide(L)' 'MSENQAPGNDDNDWRPCYVVFPRRVLIADGYGVQRRWISPGRYLTRRSRSLGKMLYRFDGG' A
#
# COMPACT_ATOMS: atom_id res chain seq x y z
N MET A 1 -28.14 -19.33 -5.53
CA MET A 1 -26.95 -20.07 -5.06
C MET A 1 -25.97 -19.03 -4.59
N SER A 2 -25.73 -18.93 -3.28
CA SER A 2 -24.76 -17.98 -2.74
C SER A 2 -23.37 -18.42 -3.16
N GLU A 3 -22.75 -17.68 -4.06
CA GLU A 3 -21.34 -17.85 -4.38
C GLU A 3 -20.53 -17.65 -3.10
N ASN A 4 -19.90 -18.73 -2.66
CA ASN A 4 -18.84 -18.69 -1.66
C ASN A 4 -17.73 -17.79 -2.18
N GLN A 5 -17.78 -16.52 -1.79
CA GLN A 5 -16.64 -15.62 -1.92
C GLN A 5 -15.57 -16.18 -0.97
N ALA A 6 -14.72 -17.06 -1.51
CA ALA A 6 -13.48 -17.46 -0.87
C ALA A 6 -12.82 -16.17 -0.35
N PRO A 7 -12.30 -16.11 0.90
CA PRO A 7 -11.57 -14.94 1.35
C PRO A 7 -10.38 -14.80 0.41
N GLY A 8 -10.56 -13.93 -0.59
CA GLY A 8 -9.59 -13.61 -1.60
C GLY A 8 -8.33 -13.21 -0.86
N ASN A 9 -7.20 -13.55 -1.45
CA ASN A 9 -5.87 -13.30 -0.94
C ASN A 9 -5.53 -11.78 -1.00
N ASP A 10 -6.47 -10.93 -0.57
CA ASP A 10 -6.58 -9.47 -0.68
C ASP A 10 -5.54 -8.74 0.18
N ASP A 11 -4.73 -9.49 0.94
CA ASP A 11 -3.58 -8.94 1.67
C ASP A 11 -2.44 -8.55 0.72
N ASN A 12 -2.44 -9.08 -0.51
CA ASN A 12 -1.43 -8.76 -1.54
C ASN A 12 -1.87 -7.69 -2.53
N ASP A 13 -3.09 -7.19 -2.42
CA ASP A 13 -3.58 -6.12 -3.28
C ASP A 13 -3.32 -4.75 -2.68
N TRP A 14 -3.04 -3.80 -3.56
CA TRP A 14 -2.85 -2.40 -3.21
C TRP A 14 -4.21 -1.80 -2.86
N ARG A 15 -4.37 -1.34 -1.61
CA ARG A 15 -5.59 -0.71 -1.12
C ARG A 15 -5.43 0.80 -1.05
N PRO A 16 -6.45 1.59 -1.43
CA PRO A 16 -6.40 3.03 -1.31
C PRO A 16 -6.32 3.45 0.16
N CYS A 17 -5.49 4.45 0.45
CA CYS A 17 -5.38 5.08 1.75
C CYS A 17 -5.12 6.59 1.61
N TYR A 18 -5.52 7.34 2.63
CA TYR A 18 -5.26 8.77 2.70
C TYR A 18 -4.27 9.06 3.83
N VAL A 19 -3.23 9.80 3.50
CA VAL A 19 -2.22 10.25 4.46
C VAL A 19 -2.56 11.69 4.82
N VAL A 20 -2.85 11.93 6.10
CA VAL A 20 -3.27 13.25 6.59
C VAL A 20 -2.10 14.10 7.10
N PHE A 21 -1.01 13.47 7.54
CA PHE A 21 0.19 14.14 8.04
C PHE A 21 1.44 13.60 7.34
N PRO A 22 2.48 14.43 7.16
CA PRO A 22 3.77 13.94 6.69
C PRO A 22 4.24 12.78 7.56
N ARG A 23 4.62 11.67 6.93
CA ARG A 23 5.12 10.49 7.64
C ARG A 23 6.24 9.81 6.87
N ARG A 24 7.19 9.23 7.60
CA ARG A 24 8.26 8.41 7.03
C ARG A 24 7.72 7.00 6.79
N VAL A 25 7.74 6.55 5.53
CA VAL A 25 7.17 5.27 5.09
C VAL A 25 8.14 4.50 4.21
N LEU A 26 7.85 3.23 3.96
CA LEU A 26 8.44 2.48 2.86
C LEU A 26 7.58 2.70 1.61
N ILE A 27 8.11 3.39 0.62
CA ILE A 27 7.46 3.60 -0.67
C ILE A 27 8.00 2.59 -1.68
N ALA A 28 7.11 1.94 -2.42
CA ALA A 28 7.43 1.05 -3.53
C ALA A 28 7.21 1.81 -4.84
N ASP A 29 8.25 1.85 -5.65
CA ASP A 29 8.28 2.45 -6.98
C ASP A 29 8.86 1.45 -7.99
N GLY A 30 8.92 1.80 -9.28
CA GLY A 30 9.49 0.95 -10.34
C GLY A 30 10.95 0.56 -10.09
N TYR A 31 11.69 1.33 -9.28
CA TYR A 31 13.08 1.06 -8.91
C TYR A 31 13.24 0.25 -7.61
N GLY A 32 12.13 -0.17 -6.98
CA GLY A 32 12.12 -0.98 -5.77
C GLY A 32 11.52 -0.26 -4.56
N VAL A 33 11.90 -0.71 -3.36
CA VAL A 33 11.35 -0.20 -2.08
C VAL A 33 12.37 0.70 -1.39
N GLN A 34 11.97 1.94 -1.10
CA GLN A 34 12.81 2.92 -0.42
C GLN A 34 12.10 3.53 0.79
N ARG A 35 12.87 3.99 1.79
CA ARG A 35 12.29 4.71 2.93
C ARG A 35 12.28 6.21 2.64
N ARG A 36 11.11 6.81 2.51
CA ARG A 36 10.95 8.23 2.16
C ARG A 36 9.89 8.91 3.04
N TRP A 37 10.03 10.22 3.22
CA TRP A 37 8.92 11.06 3.70
C TRP A 37 7.92 11.28 2.58
N ILE A 38 6.65 11.08 2.88
CA ILE A 38 5.55 11.38 1.96
C ILE A 38 4.74 12.56 2.50
N SER A 39 4.21 13.37 1.60
CA SER A 39 3.27 14.45 1.91
C SER A 39 1.86 13.91 2.14
N PRO A 40 0.97 14.68 2.78
CA PRO A 40 -0.44 14.35 2.81
C PRO A 40 -1.02 14.19 1.40
N GLY A 41 -1.92 13.21 1.21
CA GLY A 41 -2.51 12.91 -0.09
C GLY A 41 -3.04 11.47 -0.21
N ARG A 42 -3.46 11.11 -1.43
CA ARG A 42 -3.93 9.76 -1.77
C ARG A 42 -2.76 8.86 -2.14
N TYR A 43 -2.73 7.70 -1.52
CA TYR A 43 -1.73 6.67 -1.75
C TYR A 43 -2.40 5.31 -1.83
N LEU A 44 -1.67 4.35 -2.37
CA LEU A 44 -1.98 2.95 -2.24
C LEU A 44 -1.11 2.33 -1.16
N THR A 45 -1.63 1.39 -0.41
CA THR A 45 -0.88 0.64 0.60
C THR A 45 -1.08 -0.86 0.48
N ARG A 46 -0.04 -1.62 0.81
CA ARG A 46 -0.05 -3.08 0.80
C ARG A 46 0.89 -3.61 1.88
N ARG A 47 0.54 -4.73 2.52
CA ARG A 47 1.44 -5.43 3.42
C ARG A 47 2.47 -6.25 2.63
N SER A 48 3.75 -5.97 2.80
CA SER A 48 4.81 -6.80 2.21
C SER A 48 4.99 -8.08 3.03
N ARG A 49 4.94 -9.24 2.35
CA ARG A 49 5.21 -10.55 2.96
C ARG A 49 6.68 -10.74 3.34
N SER A 50 7.60 -10.25 2.50
CA SER A 50 9.04 -10.40 2.73
C SER A 50 9.59 -9.46 3.79
N LEU A 51 9.06 -8.22 3.85
CA LEU A 51 9.53 -7.21 4.80
C LEU A 51 8.71 -7.17 6.09
N GLY A 52 7.53 -7.81 6.11
CA GLY A 52 6.58 -7.72 7.22
C GLY A 52 6.05 -6.30 7.48
N LYS A 53 6.22 -5.38 6.53
CA LYS A 53 5.93 -3.95 6.67
C LYS A 53 4.92 -3.46 5.63
N MET A 54 4.21 -2.38 5.96
CA MET A 54 3.36 -1.65 5.02
C MET A 54 4.21 -0.92 3.99
N LEU A 55 3.93 -1.18 2.73
CA LEU A 55 4.42 -0.44 1.59
C LEU A 55 3.39 0.60 1.18
N TYR A 56 3.88 1.71 0.66
CA TYR A 56 3.11 2.81 0.13
C TYR A 56 3.46 2.97 -1.34
N ARG A 57 2.52 3.43 -2.16
CA ARG A 57 2.76 3.77 -3.56
C ARG A 57 1.93 5.01 -3.86
N PHE A 58 2.45 5.91 -4.70
CA PHE A 58 1.67 7.06 -5.14
C PHE A 58 0.54 6.59 -6.06
N ASP A 59 -0.68 7.05 -5.80
CA ASP A 59 -1.88 6.62 -6.55
C ASP A 59 -1.96 7.26 -7.95
N GLY A 60 -1.14 8.27 -8.24
CA GLY A 60 -1.04 8.85 -9.58
C GLY A 60 -2.40 9.33 -10.10
N GLY A 61 -3.02 10.26 -9.35
CA GLY A 61 -4.20 10.97 -9.82
C GLY A 61 -3.91 11.88 -11.00
#